data_AF-A0A514XK34-F1
#
_entry.id   AF-A0A514XK34-F1
#
_cell.length_a   1.000
_cell.length_b   1.000
_cell.length_c   1.000
_cell.angle_alpha   90.00
_cell.angle_beta   90.00
_cell.angle_gamma   90.00
#
_symmetry.space_group_name_H-M   'P 1'
#
loop_
_entity.id
_entity.type
_entity.pdbx_description
1 polymer ?
#
loop_
_entity_poly.entity_id
_entity_poly.type
_entity_poly.pdbx_seq_one_letter_code
_entity_poly.pdbx_strand_id
1 'polypeptide(L)'
;MFKNVQTKKLNNKGMTLVELMVVIGLVSVGGYLFATQMYQMTQQLEMVKNRAELEELKGNVRILALNRVAVNYSATLPENAGIKDCILGTAKCVNGTTVDFSLALPNSKPVASANSFYTYKGTACAPWSAQCPFKVSAVAKAVCNRGAAQCIYAGGVYLVTKIEIFPGIANKVATYGLREVIETSLLPLTGSQEGNKSLKNLTCPSGQLMRGVDLVNNKAICA
;
A
#
# COMPACT_ATOMS: atom_id res chain seq x y z
N MET A 1 18.37 37.74 -60.01
CA MET A 1 18.63 38.53 -58.79
C MET A 1 19.00 37.57 -57.66
N PHE A 2 20.25 37.11 -57.62
CA PHE A 2 20.70 36.13 -56.62
C PHE A 2 21.31 36.88 -55.42
N LYS A 3 20.71 36.69 -54.24
CA LYS A 3 21.19 37.25 -52.97
C LYS A 3 22.53 36.62 -52.61
N ASN A 4 23.52 37.47 -52.38
CA ASN A 4 24.81 37.15 -51.78
C ASN A 4 24.64 36.38 -50.47
N VAL A 5 24.95 35.08 -50.49
CA VAL A 5 25.26 34.32 -49.28
C VAL A 5 26.68 34.75 -48.88
N GLN A 6 26.79 35.67 -47.93
CA GLN A 6 28.07 35.96 -47.30
C GLN A 6 28.50 34.73 -46.51
N THR A 7 29.50 34.02 -47.04
CA THR A 7 30.26 33.03 -46.30
C THR A 7 30.98 33.76 -45.17
N LYS A 8 30.41 33.72 -43.96
CA LYS A 8 31.16 34.07 -42.74
C LYS A 8 32.38 33.15 -42.68
N LYS A 9 33.56 33.70 -43.00
CA LYS A 9 34.84 33.08 -42.67
C LYS A 9 34.82 32.78 -41.17
N LEU A 10 34.71 31.50 -40.81
CA LEU A 10 35.11 31.03 -39.49
C LEU A 10 36.59 31.40 -39.35
N ASN A 11 36.85 32.41 -38.51
CA ASN A 11 38.18 32.83 -38.13
C ASN A 11 38.78 31.69 -37.31
N ASN A 12 39.39 30.73 -38.00
CA ASN A 12 40.02 29.56 -37.42
C ASN A 12 41.35 30.00 -36.81
N LYS A 13 41.29 30.73 -35.69
CA LYS A 13 42.44 30.80 -34.77
C LYS A 13 42.64 29.37 -34.30
N GLY A 14 43.72 28.73 -34.76
CA GLY A 14 44.05 27.36 -34.38
C GLY A 14 44.01 27.25 -32.87
N MET A 15 43.12 26.40 -32.36
CA MET A 15 42.95 26.16 -30.94
C MET A 15 44.29 25.69 -30.39
N THR A 16 44.87 26.47 -29.49
CA THR A 16 46.16 26.12 -28.90
C THR A 16 46.00 24.88 -28.02
N LEU A 17 47.07 24.09 -27.86
CA LEU A 17 47.03 22.87 -27.04
C LEU A 17 46.48 23.13 -25.62
N VAL A 18 46.74 24.33 -25.09
CA VAL A 18 46.26 24.80 -23.79
C VAL A 18 44.75 25.03 -23.79
N GLU A 19 44.19 25.66 -24.82
CA GLU A 19 42.73 25.85 -24.95
C GLU A 19 42.00 24.50 -25.05
N LEU A 20 42.56 23.52 -25.76
CA LEU A 20 42.02 22.17 -25.83
C LEU A 20 42.01 21.50 -24.44
N MET A 21 43.11 21.62 -23.68
CA MET A 21 43.21 21.06 -22.33
C MET A 21 42.20 21.70 -21.35
N VAL A 22 42.00 23.02 -21.43
CA VAL A 22 41.01 23.73 -20.60
C VAL A 22 39.59 23.27 -20.93
N VAL A 23 39.27 23.11 -22.22
CA VAL A 23 37.95 22.60 -22.65
C VAL A 23 37.74 21.16 -22.18
N ILE A 24 38.72 20.28 -22.28
CA ILE A 24 38.63 18.90 -21.76
C ILE A 24 38.45 18.90 -20.24
N GLY A 25 39.15 19.76 -19.51
CA GLY A 25 39.00 19.92 -18.07
C GLY A 25 37.59 20.39 -17.69
N LEU A 26 37.05 21.39 -18.39
CA LEU A 26 35.69 21.89 -18.13
C LEU A 26 34.61 20.87 -18.49
N VAL A 27 34.76 20.15 -19.61
CA VAL A 27 33.81 19.12 -20.04
C VAL A 27 33.83 17.91 -19.11
N SER A 28 35.00 17.50 -18.59
CA SER A 28 35.09 16.38 -17.65
C SER A 28 34.50 16.71 -16.28
N VAL A 29 34.81 17.89 -15.72
CA VAL A 29 34.24 18.35 -14.44
C VAL A 29 32.73 18.62 -14.58
N GLY A 30 32.31 19.32 -15.64
CA GLY A 30 30.90 19.55 -15.92
C GLY A 30 30.14 18.25 -16.15
N GLY A 31 30.68 17.35 -16.97
CA GLY A 31 30.11 16.04 -17.26
C GLY A 31 29.92 15.18 -15.99
N TYR A 32 30.87 15.22 -15.06
CA TYR A 32 30.75 14.51 -13.78
C TYR A 32 29.63 15.07 -12.90
N LEU A 33 29.52 16.40 -12.78
CA LEU A 33 28.44 17.05 -12.03
C LEU A 33 27.07 16.80 -12.65
N PHE A 34 26.96 16.89 -13.98
CA PHE A 34 25.70 16.57 -14.67
C PHE A 34 25.35 15.09 -14.54
N ALA A 35 26.31 14.16 -14.66
CA ALA A 35 26.05 12.74 -14.51
C ALA A 35 25.56 12.37 -13.11
N THR A 36 26.16 12.95 -12.06
CA THR A 36 25.73 12.72 -10.67
C THR A 36 24.35 13.29 -10.40
N GLN A 37 24.04 14.49 -10.92
CA GLN A 37 22.72 15.09 -10.80
C GLN A 37 21.66 14.29 -11.57
N MET A 38 21.97 13.85 -12.80
CA MET A 38 21.06 13.03 -13.61
C MET A 38 20.76 11.70 -12.92
N TYR A 39 21.77 11.06 -12.32
CA TYR A 39 21.61 9.79 -11.59
C TYR A 39 20.69 9.92 -10.38
N GLN A 40 20.78 11.01 -9.62
CA GLN A 40 19.85 11.26 -8.52
C GLN A 40 18.42 11.52 -9.01
N MET A 41 18.28 12.25 -10.13
CA MET A 41 16.99 12.56 -10.72
C MET A 41 16.28 11.32 -11.29
N THR A 42 17.03 10.39 -11.91
CA THR A 42 16.47 9.13 -12.42
C THR A 42 15.98 8.23 -11.29
N GLN A 43 16.73 8.12 -10.17
CA GLN A 43 16.27 7.39 -8.99
C GLN A 43 15.01 8.01 -8.39
N GLN A 44 14.94 9.34 -8.31
CA GLN A 44 13.74 10.02 -7.81
C GLN A 44 12.51 9.71 -8.68
N LEU A 45 12.66 9.79 -10.01
CA LEU A 45 11.57 9.46 -10.95
C LEU A 45 11.09 8.02 -10.83
N GLU A 46 12.02 7.07 -10.70
CA GLU A 46 11.69 5.66 -10.51
C GLU A 46 10.92 5.45 -9.20
N MET A 47 11.36 6.09 -8.11
CA MET A 47 10.70 5.99 -6.81
C MET A 47 9.31 6.65 -6.80
N VAL A 48 9.12 7.75 -7.54
CA VAL A 48 7.80 8.37 -7.73
C VAL A 48 6.85 7.46 -8.51
N LYS A 49 7.33 6.79 -9.56
CA LYS A 49 6.52 5.78 -10.28
C LYS A 49 6.13 4.63 -9.37
N ASN A 50 7.10 4.08 -8.64
CA ASN A 50 6.87 3.00 -7.68
C ASN A 50 5.87 3.38 -6.57
N ARG A 51 5.77 4.68 -6.23
CA ARG A 51 4.74 5.19 -5.31
C ARG A 51 3.34 5.11 -5.91
N ALA A 52 3.15 5.47 -7.17
CA ALA A 52 1.84 5.38 -7.82
C ALA A 52 1.34 3.92 -7.85
N GLU A 53 2.21 2.99 -8.22
CA GLU A 53 1.93 1.54 -8.22
C GLU A 53 1.57 1.01 -6.82
N LEU A 54 2.26 1.50 -5.77
CA LEU A 54 1.90 1.15 -4.40
C LEU A 54 0.52 1.71 -4.00
N GLU A 55 0.19 2.94 -4.39
CA GLU A 55 -1.14 3.51 -4.13
C GLU A 55 -2.25 2.74 -4.86
N GLU A 56 -1.96 2.22 -6.06
CA GLU A 56 -2.87 1.33 -6.77
C GLU A 56 -3.04 -0.01 -6.03
N LEU A 57 -1.94 -0.65 -5.59
CA LEU A 57 -2.00 -1.87 -4.79
C LEU A 57 -2.81 -1.66 -3.50
N LYS A 58 -2.58 -0.55 -2.79
CA LYS A 58 -3.37 -0.14 -1.62
C LYS A 58 -4.86 -0.02 -1.97
N GLY A 59 -5.17 0.71 -3.05
CA GLY A 59 -6.53 0.89 -3.54
C GLY A 59 -7.21 -0.45 -3.83
N ASN A 60 -6.52 -1.36 -4.52
CA ASN A 60 -7.04 -2.68 -4.85
C ASN A 60 -7.29 -3.54 -3.60
N VAL A 61 -6.33 -3.61 -2.67
CA VAL A 61 -6.49 -4.32 -1.39
C VAL A 61 -7.68 -3.76 -0.61
N ARG A 62 -7.79 -2.43 -0.53
CA ARG A 62 -8.89 -1.73 0.14
C ARG A 62 -10.25 -2.04 -0.48
N ILE A 63 -10.35 -1.92 -1.80
CA ILE A 63 -11.60 -2.19 -2.54
C ILE A 63 -12.03 -3.65 -2.30
N LEU A 64 -11.09 -4.59 -2.31
CA LEU A 64 -11.39 -6.00 -2.02
C LEU A 64 -11.82 -6.22 -0.58
N ALA A 65 -11.17 -5.56 0.38
CA ALA A 65 -11.54 -5.63 1.79
C ALA A 65 -12.95 -5.08 2.08
N LEU A 66 -13.39 -4.11 1.27
CA LEU A 66 -14.74 -3.54 1.33
C LEU A 66 -15.77 -4.31 0.48
N ASN A 67 -15.32 -5.11 -0.48
CA ASN A 67 -16.20 -5.84 -1.37
C ASN A 67 -16.72 -7.12 -0.70
N ARG A 68 -18.02 -7.11 -0.34
CA ARG A 68 -18.70 -8.24 0.30
C ARG A 68 -18.58 -9.55 -0.47
N VAL A 69 -18.58 -9.53 -1.80
CA VAL A 69 -18.46 -10.74 -2.63
C VAL A 69 -17.06 -11.35 -2.47
N ALA A 70 -16.02 -10.52 -2.53
CA ALA A 70 -14.64 -10.98 -2.35
C ALA A 70 -14.42 -11.52 -0.93
N VAL A 71 -14.95 -10.84 0.09
CA VAL A 71 -14.82 -11.30 1.49
C VAL A 71 -15.62 -12.58 1.73
N ASN A 72 -16.82 -12.72 1.18
CA ASN A 72 -17.61 -13.94 1.28
C ASN A 72 -16.91 -15.11 0.58
N TYR A 73 -16.38 -14.89 -0.63
CA TYR A 73 -15.57 -15.91 -1.31
C TYR A 73 -14.35 -16.30 -0.47
N SER A 74 -13.61 -15.30 0.03
CA SER A 74 -12.45 -15.51 0.90
C SER A 74 -12.81 -16.32 2.14
N ALA A 75 -13.96 -16.08 2.77
CA ALA A 75 -14.42 -16.85 3.92
C ALA A 75 -14.69 -18.33 3.60
N THR A 76 -14.89 -18.71 2.34
CA THR A 76 -15.01 -20.12 1.94
C THR A 76 -13.67 -20.85 1.82
N LEU A 77 -12.55 -20.12 1.80
CA LEU A 77 -11.21 -20.71 1.69
C LEU A 77 -10.87 -21.53 2.94
N PRO A 78 -10.20 -22.70 2.79
CA PRO A 78 -9.83 -23.57 3.91
C PRO A 78 -9.00 -22.86 5.00
N GLU A 79 -8.10 -21.97 4.58
CA GLU A 79 -7.24 -21.17 5.47
C GLU A 79 -8.01 -20.16 6.33
N ASN A 80 -9.26 -19.84 6.00
CA ASN A 80 -10.11 -18.90 6.75
C ASN A 80 -11.18 -19.60 7.60
N ALA A 81 -11.06 -20.91 7.83
CA ALA A 81 -12.05 -21.71 8.55
C ALA A 81 -12.43 -21.14 9.93
N GLY A 82 -11.48 -20.51 10.64
CA GLY A 82 -11.70 -19.97 11.98
C GLY A 82 -12.68 -18.80 12.10
N ILE A 83 -13.01 -18.11 11.00
CA ILE A 83 -13.92 -16.96 10.98
C ILE A 83 -15.03 -17.09 9.92
N LYS A 84 -15.02 -18.20 9.15
CA LYS A 84 -15.98 -18.48 8.08
C LYS A 84 -17.43 -18.32 8.54
N ASP A 85 -17.78 -18.97 9.66
CA ASP A 85 -19.16 -18.96 10.16
C ASP A 85 -19.62 -17.58 10.61
N CYS A 86 -18.68 -16.74 11.09
CA CYS A 86 -18.95 -15.34 11.39
C CYS A 86 -19.30 -14.58 10.11
N ILE A 87 -18.48 -14.69 9.07
CA ILE A 87 -18.65 -13.90 7.84
C ILE A 87 -19.89 -14.35 7.05
N LEU A 88 -20.12 -15.66 6.97
CA LEU A 88 -21.21 -16.25 6.17
C LEU A 88 -22.54 -16.34 6.94
N GLY A 89 -22.53 -16.15 8.26
CA GLY A 89 -23.73 -16.25 9.09
C GLY A 89 -24.33 -17.67 9.14
N THR A 90 -23.50 -18.69 8.92
CA THR A 90 -23.93 -20.10 8.80
C THR A 90 -24.01 -20.84 10.12
N ALA A 91 -23.35 -20.37 11.17
CA ALA A 91 -23.35 -20.96 12.51
C ALA A 91 -22.97 -19.94 13.60
N LYS A 92 -22.94 -20.38 14.86
CA LYS A 92 -22.48 -19.56 15.99
C LYS A 92 -21.01 -19.19 15.78
N CYS A 93 -20.71 -17.90 15.66
CA CYS A 93 -19.34 -17.44 15.53
C CYS A 93 -18.64 -17.57 16.90
N VAL A 94 -17.71 -18.51 17.03
CA VAL A 94 -17.11 -18.84 18.34
C VAL A 94 -15.86 -18.03 18.67
N ASN A 95 -15.31 -17.27 17.71
CA ASN A 95 -14.01 -16.65 17.86
C ASN A 95 -14.07 -15.12 17.96
N GLY A 96 -13.93 -14.60 19.18
CA GLY A 96 -13.79 -13.17 19.45
C GLY A 96 -12.35 -12.64 19.33
N THR A 97 -11.38 -13.52 19.03
CA THR A 97 -9.98 -13.13 18.85
C THR A 97 -9.69 -12.76 17.38
N THR A 98 -8.56 -12.09 17.18
CA THR A 98 -8.06 -11.82 15.84
C THR A 98 -7.55 -13.12 15.23
N VAL A 99 -7.96 -13.43 14.01
CA VAL A 99 -7.45 -14.56 13.23
C VAL A 99 -6.80 -14.06 11.96
N ASP A 100 -5.82 -14.82 11.46
CA ASP A 100 -5.28 -14.58 10.13
C ASP A 100 -6.39 -14.73 9.09
N PHE A 101 -6.33 -13.87 8.08
CA PHE A 101 -7.31 -13.86 7.00
C PHE A 101 -6.62 -13.75 5.65
N SER A 102 -6.97 -14.66 4.76
CA SER A 102 -6.56 -14.62 3.36
C SER A 102 -7.63 -13.94 2.53
N LEU A 103 -7.31 -12.83 1.89
CA LEU A 103 -8.21 -12.08 1.02
C LEU A 103 -7.93 -12.44 -0.43
N ALA A 104 -8.89 -13.04 -1.11
CA ALA A 104 -8.76 -13.46 -2.50
C ALA A 104 -10.01 -13.12 -3.34
N LEU A 105 -9.79 -13.02 -4.65
CA LEU A 105 -10.85 -13.04 -5.65
C LEU A 105 -11.09 -14.47 -6.15
N PRO A 106 -12.29 -14.77 -6.67
CA PRO A 106 -12.54 -16.03 -7.36
C PRO A 106 -11.47 -16.31 -8.41
N ASN A 107 -10.96 -17.54 -8.43
CA ASN A 107 -9.95 -18.02 -9.40
C ASN A 107 -8.64 -17.21 -9.43
N SER A 108 -8.32 -16.49 -8.34
CA SER A 108 -7.11 -15.67 -8.24
C SER A 108 -6.27 -16.10 -7.05
N LYS A 109 -4.95 -15.83 -7.11
CA LYS A 109 -4.09 -15.97 -5.94
C LYS A 109 -4.53 -14.96 -4.86
N PRO A 110 -4.33 -15.27 -3.56
CA PRO A 110 -4.62 -14.34 -2.48
C PRO A 110 -3.89 -13.01 -2.65
N VAL A 111 -4.67 -11.93 -2.59
CA VAL A 111 -4.18 -10.55 -2.66
C VAL A 111 -3.58 -10.11 -1.32
N ALA A 112 -4.11 -10.65 -0.22
CA ALA A 112 -3.51 -10.51 1.10
C ALA A 112 -3.48 -11.87 1.79
N SER A 113 -2.32 -12.27 2.29
CA SER A 113 -2.13 -13.48 3.09
C SER A 113 -0.80 -13.40 3.82
N ALA A 114 -0.48 -14.35 4.69
CA ALA A 114 0.84 -14.40 5.33
C ALA A 114 2.01 -14.42 4.31
N ASN A 115 1.75 -14.90 3.08
CA ASN A 115 2.74 -15.12 2.02
C ASN A 115 2.46 -14.32 0.73
N SER A 116 1.63 -13.27 0.78
CA SER A 116 1.37 -12.41 -0.39
C SER A 116 2.43 -11.31 -0.45
N PHE A 117 3.36 -11.41 -1.40
CA PHE A 117 4.42 -10.43 -1.59
C PHE A 117 4.39 -9.83 -3.00
N TYR A 118 4.78 -8.56 -3.12
CA TYR A 118 4.70 -7.79 -4.35
C TYR A 118 5.95 -6.97 -4.63
N THR A 119 6.26 -6.83 -5.91
CA THR A 119 7.29 -5.92 -6.40
C THR A 119 6.79 -4.48 -6.36
N TYR A 120 7.69 -3.52 -6.63
CA TYR A 120 7.30 -2.12 -6.83
C TYR A 120 6.30 -1.88 -7.97
N LYS A 121 6.14 -2.85 -8.88
CA LYS A 121 5.20 -2.79 -10.01
C LYS A 121 3.89 -3.53 -9.73
N GLY A 122 3.61 -3.82 -8.46
CA GLY A 122 2.40 -4.55 -8.05
C GLY A 122 2.36 -6.02 -8.50
N THR A 123 3.44 -6.57 -9.07
CA THR A 123 3.47 -7.98 -9.50
C THR A 123 3.77 -8.90 -8.33
N ALA A 124 3.06 -10.03 -8.24
CA ALA A 124 3.30 -11.02 -7.21
C ALA A 124 4.72 -11.62 -7.33
N CYS A 125 5.41 -11.77 -6.20
CA CYS A 125 6.76 -12.33 -6.13
C CYS A 125 6.95 -13.14 -4.85
N ALA A 126 8.08 -13.83 -4.76
CA ALA A 126 8.53 -14.55 -3.56
C ALA A 126 10.03 -14.81 -3.67
N PRO A 127 10.78 -14.88 -2.55
CA PRO A 127 10.39 -14.59 -1.16
C PRO A 127 10.46 -13.09 -0.80
N TRP A 128 9.97 -12.71 0.39
CA TRP A 128 10.04 -11.33 0.89
C TRP A 128 11.49 -10.84 0.98
N SER A 129 11.82 -9.81 0.20
CA SER A 129 13.19 -9.36 -0.02
C SER A 129 13.22 -7.91 -0.50
N ALA A 130 14.41 -7.32 -0.67
CA ALA A 130 14.52 -5.95 -1.18
C ALA A 130 13.96 -5.78 -2.61
N GLN A 131 13.98 -6.85 -3.42
CA GLN A 131 13.43 -6.90 -4.78
C GLN A 131 11.92 -7.20 -4.80
N CYS A 132 11.41 -7.78 -3.71
CA CYS A 132 10.00 -8.10 -3.49
C CYS A 132 9.54 -7.42 -2.19
N PRO A 133 9.51 -6.08 -2.16
CA PRO A 133 9.56 -5.32 -0.92
C PRO A 133 8.24 -5.28 -0.16
N PHE A 134 7.11 -5.44 -0.85
CA PHE A 134 5.81 -5.28 -0.23
C PHE A 134 5.30 -6.63 0.25
N LYS A 135 4.85 -6.67 1.50
CA LYS A 135 4.11 -7.79 2.06
C LYS A 135 2.71 -7.34 2.40
N VAL A 136 1.71 -8.01 1.87
CA VAL A 136 0.30 -7.67 2.10
C VAL A 136 -0.32 -8.78 2.94
N SER A 137 -0.68 -8.47 4.18
CA SER A 137 -1.34 -9.39 5.10
C SER A 137 -2.72 -8.88 5.47
N ALA A 138 -3.60 -9.79 5.89
CA ALA A 138 -4.89 -9.43 6.43
C ALA A 138 -5.21 -10.28 7.67
N VAL A 139 -5.96 -9.69 8.58
CA VAL A 139 -6.49 -10.37 9.76
C VAL A 139 -7.95 -9.99 9.94
N ALA A 140 -8.76 -10.93 10.43
CA ALA A 140 -10.19 -10.74 10.67
C ALA A 140 -10.50 -10.87 12.15
N LYS A 141 -11.43 -10.05 12.65
CA LYS A 141 -11.91 -10.11 14.04
C LYS A 141 -13.41 -9.87 14.06
N ALA A 142 -14.17 -10.80 14.64
CA ALA A 142 -15.60 -10.63 14.79
C ALA A 142 -15.96 -9.51 15.79
N VAL A 143 -17.06 -8.81 15.53
CA VAL A 143 -17.63 -7.81 16.43
C VAL A 143 -18.69 -8.48 17.29
N CYS A 144 -18.30 -8.83 18.52
CA CYS A 144 -19.18 -9.43 19.50
C CYS A 144 -19.91 -8.35 20.30
N ASN A 145 -21.18 -8.61 20.64
CA ASN A 145 -21.85 -7.81 21.66
C ASN A 145 -21.12 -7.96 23.01
N ARG A 146 -20.96 -6.82 23.71
CA ARG A 146 -20.05 -6.62 24.87
C ARG A 146 -20.05 -7.78 25.88
N GLY A 147 -18.85 -8.25 26.21
CA GLY A 147 -18.57 -9.06 27.41
C GLY A 147 -18.65 -10.58 27.25
N ALA A 148 -19.04 -11.09 26.08
CA ALA A 148 -19.07 -12.54 25.83
C ALA A 148 -17.77 -13.04 25.18
N ALA A 149 -17.20 -14.13 25.71
CA ALA A 149 -16.05 -14.82 25.12
C ALA A 149 -16.39 -15.50 23.78
N GLN A 150 -17.69 -15.66 23.48
CA GLN A 150 -18.22 -16.30 22.28
C GLN A 150 -19.16 -15.35 21.54
N CYS A 151 -19.01 -15.30 20.24
CA CYS A 151 -19.61 -14.31 19.35
C CYS A 151 -20.85 -14.90 18.64
N ILE A 152 -21.82 -15.47 19.38
CA ILE A 152 -22.91 -16.28 18.81
C ILE A 152 -23.60 -15.59 17.61
N TYR A 153 -23.80 -14.28 17.70
CA TYR A 153 -24.28 -13.42 16.62
C TYR A 153 -23.32 -12.23 16.47
N ALA A 154 -22.38 -12.32 15.52
CA ALA A 154 -21.50 -11.19 15.22
C ALA A 154 -22.30 -10.11 14.46
N GLY A 155 -22.28 -8.87 14.93
CA GLY A 155 -22.91 -7.74 14.23
C GLY A 155 -22.10 -7.27 13.02
N GLY A 156 -20.83 -7.69 12.95
CA GLY A 156 -19.88 -7.32 11.90
C GLY A 156 -18.57 -8.10 12.03
N VAL A 157 -17.68 -7.95 11.06
CA VAL A 157 -16.29 -8.40 11.13
C VAL A 157 -15.38 -7.23 10.78
N TYR A 158 -14.41 -6.94 11.63
CA TYR A 158 -13.30 -6.08 11.27
C TYR A 158 -12.31 -6.86 10.44
N LEU A 159 -12.01 -6.35 9.25
CA LEU A 159 -10.94 -6.80 8.42
C LEU A 159 -9.83 -5.75 8.48
N VAL A 160 -8.66 -6.14 8.98
CA VAL A 160 -7.48 -5.28 9.05
C VAL A 160 -6.50 -5.75 8.00
N THR A 161 -6.22 -4.93 7.00
CA THR A 161 -5.23 -5.18 5.96
C THR A 161 -3.98 -4.37 6.24
N LYS A 162 -2.81 -5.01 6.18
CA LYS A 162 -1.52 -4.37 6.40
C LYS A 162 -0.63 -4.55 5.18
N ILE A 163 -0.04 -3.45 4.72
CA ILE A 163 1.01 -3.45 3.71
C ILE A 163 2.31 -3.03 4.39
N GLU A 164 3.23 -3.99 4.50
CA GLU A 164 4.55 -3.84 5.11
C GLU A 164 5.61 -3.66 4.04
N ILE A 165 6.68 -2.96 4.38
CA ILE A 165 7.81 -2.74 3.49
C ILE A 165 9.01 -3.50 4.05
N PHE A 166 9.78 -4.15 3.18
CA PHE A 166 10.97 -4.89 3.58
C PHE A 166 11.92 -4.00 4.42
N PRO A 167 12.28 -4.42 5.65
CA PRO A 167 13.01 -3.55 6.59
C PRO A 167 14.31 -2.99 6.04
N GLY A 168 15.03 -3.77 5.23
CA GLY A 168 16.31 -3.36 4.63
C GLY A 168 16.22 -2.15 3.70
N ILE A 169 15.03 -1.75 3.27
CA ILE A 169 14.83 -0.59 2.39
C ILE A 169 13.79 0.41 2.93
N ALA A 170 13.10 0.09 4.03
CA ALA A 170 12.03 0.91 4.60
C ALA A 170 12.46 2.38 4.84
N ASN A 171 13.64 2.59 5.43
CA ASN A 171 14.16 3.94 5.69
C ASN A 171 14.49 4.70 4.40
N LYS A 172 15.08 4.01 3.41
CA LYS A 172 15.41 4.62 2.12
C LYS A 172 14.15 5.02 1.38
N VAL A 173 13.10 4.22 1.42
CA VAL A 173 11.87 4.51 0.66
C VAL A 173 10.97 5.52 1.35
N ALA A 174 11.06 5.64 2.68
CA ALA A 174 10.31 6.61 3.46
C ALA A 174 10.64 8.07 3.10
N THR A 175 11.88 8.36 2.67
CA THR A 175 12.27 9.70 2.17
C THR A 175 11.55 10.08 0.88
N TYR A 176 11.02 9.10 0.15
CA TYR A 176 10.23 9.27 -1.08
C TYR A 176 8.72 9.17 -0.82
N GLY A 177 8.30 9.10 0.45
CA GLY A 177 6.89 9.04 0.85
C GLY A 177 6.24 7.66 0.79
N LEU A 178 7.02 6.60 0.54
CA LEU A 178 6.56 5.21 0.63
C LEU A 178 6.56 4.79 2.11
N ARG A 179 5.39 4.46 2.66
CA ARG A 179 5.22 4.06 4.06
C ARG A 179 4.32 2.85 4.16
N GLU A 180 4.53 2.08 5.23
CA GLU A 180 3.61 1.03 5.62
C GLU A 180 2.21 1.59 5.86
N VAL A 181 1.20 0.77 5.57
CA VAL A 181 -0.20 1.15 5.73
C VAL A 181 -0.94 0.06 6.46
N ILE A 182 -1.78 0.47 7.40
CA ILE A 182 -2.75 -0.38 8.08
C ILE A 182 -4.11 0.24 7.81
N GLU A 183 -4.99 -0.54 7.20
CA GLU A 183 -6.39 -0.14 7.00
C GLU A 183 -7.30 -1.09 7.76
N THR A 184 -8.33 -0.54 8.39
CA THR A 184 -9.35 -1.30 9.09
C THR A 184 -10.69 -1.03 8.43
N SER A 185 -11.34 -2.10 7.96
CA SER A 185 -12.65 -2.06 7.34
C SER A 185 -13.64 -2.83 8.20
N LEU A 186 -14.81 -2.25 8.45
CA LEU A 186 -15.92 -2.94 9.09
C LEU A 186 -16.83 -3.52 8.02
N LEU A 187 -16.99 -4.84 8.03
CA LEU A 187 -17.96 -5.54 7.21
C LEU A 187 -19.21 -5.83 8.03
N PRO A 188 -20.32 -5.10 7.83
CA PRO A 188 -21.58 -5.40 8.51
C PRO A 188 -22.13 -6.74 8.01
N LEU A 189 -22.59 -7.58 8.94
CA LEU A 189 -23.21 -8.87 8.63
C LEU A 189 -24.73 -8.67 8.63
N THR A 190 -25.33 -8.51 7.46
CA THR A 190 -26.80 -8.44 7.33
C THR A 190 -27.40 -9.80 7.67
N GLY A 191 -28.13 -9.87 8.78
CA GLY A 191 -28.66 -11.13 9.33
C GLY A 191 -28.68 -11.16 10.86
N SER A 192 -27.97 -10.25 11.53
CA SER A 192 -28.20 -9.98 12.96
C SER A 192 -29.58 -9.34 13.13
N GLN A 193 -30.62 -10.18 13.27
CA GLN A 193 -31.79 -9.77 14.01
C GLN A 193 -31.33 -9.29 15.40
N GLU A 194 -31.99 -8.24 15.88
CA GLU A 194 -31.78 -7.56 17.16
C GLU A 194 -30.58 -6.62 17.26
N GLY A 195 -30.91 -5.33 17.11
CA GLY A 195 -30.10 -4.25 17.65
C GLY A 195 -29.38 -3.44 16.59
N ASN A 196 -30.17 -2.83 15.69
CA ASN A 196 -29.76 -1.67 14.91
C ASN A 196 -29.44 -0.49 15.84
N LYS A 197 -28.37 -0.58 16.64
CA LYS A 197 -27.70 0.57 17.24
C LYS A 197 -26.72 1.05 16.20
N SER A 198 -27.26 1.82 15.26
CA SER A 198 -26.47 2.74 14.44
C SER A 198 -25.41 3.38 15.32
N LEU A 199 -24.14 3.14 14.99
CA LEU A 199 -22.96 3.81 15.52
C LEU A 199 -22.99 5.27 15.05
N LYS A 200 -24.02 6.01 15.45
CA LYS A 200 -24.22 7.42 15.12
C LYS A 200 -23.22 8.24 15.93
N ASN A 201 -22.41 9.01 15.21
CA ASN A 201 -21.51 10.07 15.71
C ASN A 201 -20.26 9.60 16.46
N LEU A 202 -19.46 8.73 15.83
CA LEU A 202 -18.03 8.62 16.19
C LEU A 202 -17.27 9.75 15.49
N THR A 203 -17.10 10.87 16.19
CA THR A 203 -16.29 12.00 15.75
C THR A 203 -15.18 12.25 16.76
N CYS A 204 -13.97 12.48 16.26
CA CYS A 204 -12.89 12.98 17.11
C CYS A 204 -13.14 14.44 17.51
N PRO A 205 -12.64 14.88 18.67
CA PRO A 205 -12.63 16.30 19.04
C PRO A 205 -11.99 17.13 17.91
N SER A 206 -12.47 18.36 17.70
CA SER A 206 -12.04 19.23 16.61
C SER A 206 -10.50 19.35 16.57
N GLY A 207 -9.90 18.97 15.44
CA GLY A 207 -8.46 19.02 15.21
C GLY A 207 -7.73 17.68 15.33
N GLN A 208 -8.40 16.60 15.72
CA GLN A 208 -7.80 15.26 15.77
C GLN A 208 -8.32 14.37 14.64
N LEU A 209 -7.43 13.55 14.08
CA LEU A 209 -7.73 12.57 13.04
C LEU A 209 -8.10 11.23 13.68
N MET A 210 -9.15 10.59 13.16
CA MET A 210 -9.52 9.24 13.60
C MET A 210 -8.47 8.24 13.11
N ARG A 211 -7.79 7.58 14.05
CA ARG A 211 -6.79 6.53 13.78
C ARG A 211 -7.32 5.11 13.96
N GLY A 212 -8.52 4.99 14.53
CA GLY A 212 -9.18 3.71 14.69
C GLY A 212 -10.46 3.87 15.48
N VAL A 213 -11.03 2.74 15.87
CA VAL A 213 -12.21 2.68 16.75
C VAL A 213 -11.86 1.74 17.89
N ASP A 214 -12.05 2.20 19.12
CA ASP A 214 -12.03 1.36 20.29
C ASP A 214 -13.35 0.59 20.32
N LEU A 215 -13.25 -0.67 19.91
CA LEU A 215 -14.35 -1.59 19.73
C LEU A 215 -14.94 -2.09 21.05
N VAL A 216 -14.15 -2.00 22.12
CA VAL A 216 -14.58 -2.40 23.47
C VAL A 216 -15.49 -1.31 24.04
N ASN A 217 -15.04 -0.05 23.92
CA ASN A 217 -15.73 1.09 24.51
C ASN A 217 -16.68 1.83 23.55
N ASN A 218 -16.69 1.46 22.27
CA ASN A 218 -17.49 2.11 21.22
C ASN A 218 -17.14 3.61 21.08
N LYS A 219 -15.83 3.93 21.06
CA LYS A 219 -15.27 5.29 20.97
C LYS A 219 -14.32 5.42 19.79
N ALA A 220 -14.21 6.60 19.19
CA ALA A 220 -13.18 6.87 18.19
C ALA A 220 -11.81 6.92 18.89
N ILE A 221 -10.80 6.29 18.28
CA ILE A 221 -9.40 6.46 18.67
C ILE A 221 -8.87 7.62 17.85
N CYS A 222 -8.53 8.72 18.51
CA CYS A 222 -8.18 9.99 17.91
C CYS A 222 -6.72 10.33 18.19
N ALA A 223 -6.04 10.97 17.25
CA ALA A 223 -4.66 11.46 17.42
C ALA A 223 -4.35 12.64 16.51
#